data_AF-A0A6S7FTP2-F1
#
_entry.id   AF-A0A6S7FTP2-F1
#
_cell.length_a   1.000
_cell.length_b   1.000
_cell.length_c   1.000
_cell.angle_alpha   90.00
_cell.angle_beta   90.00
_cell.angle_gamma   90.00
#
_symmetry.space_group_name_H-M   'P 1'
#
loop_
_entity.id
_entity.type
_entity.pdbx_description
1 polymer ?
#
loop_
_entity_poly.entity_id
_entity_poly.type
_entity_poly.pdbx_seq_one_letter_code
_entity_poly.pdbx_strand_id
1 'polypeptide(L)'
;MSELLKEAKIGRRNAKATLTRAGKTLRHTLHVQRPAEEVKQSLTKLQEAYEKLITKHEELTKLIEDDAEFETEEAWLADCQEAFMNFEIEGKKHLDEAAKQVSEENITNSQPSASASDAHNENNSDQNENNNLNLEQVLPDNALPVSNDVSTGSQAVATGGEVPTENSTCGFRMEKPKLPNISGDARY
;
A
#
# COMPACT_ATOMS: atom_id res chain seq x y z
N MET A 1 32.11 -12.87 11.74
CA MET A 1 31.03 -11.88 11.96
C MET A 1 31.03 -11.48 13.42
N SER A 2 31.35 -10.21 13.72
CA SER A 2 31.38 -9.66 15.08
C SER A 2 29.98 -9.68 15.72
N GLU A 3 29.92 -9.67 17.06
CA GLU A 3 28.67 -9.62 17.81
C GLU A 3 27.86 -8.36 17.47
N LEU A 4 28.53 -7.21 17.37
CA LEU A 4 27.94 -5.94 16.95
C LEU A 4 27.29 -6.02 15.56
N LEU A 5 27.95 -6.67 14.59
CA LEU A 5 27.39 -6.79 13.24
C LEU A 5 26.15 -7.70 13.22
N LYS A 6 26.12 -8.76 14.04
CA LYS A 6 24.92 -9.60 14.21
C LYS A 6 23.77 -8.81 14.83
N GLU A 7 24.05 -8.03 15.87
CA GLU A 7 23.04 -7.20 16.53
C GLU A 7 22.47 -6.14 15.58
N ALA A 8 23.32 -5.45 14.82
CA ALA A 8 22.90 -4.49 13.80
C ALA A 8 22.02 -5.14 12.72
N LYS A 9 22.40 -6.34 12.21
CA LYS A 9 21.58 -7.10 11.24
C LYS A 9 20.19 -7.44 11.80
N ILE A 10 20.12 -7.87 13.06
CA ILE A 10 18.84 -8.17 13.73
C ILE A 10 18.00 -6.88 13.90
N GLY A 11 18.62 -5.79 14.34
CA GLY A 11 17.99 -4.50 14.51
C GLY A 11 17.36 -3.99 13.22
N ARG A 12 18.12 -4.02 12.11
CA ARG A 12 17.63 -3.65 10.78
C ARG A 12 16.50 -4.55 10.30
N ARG A 13 16.61 -5.87 10.48
CA ARG A 13 15.54 -6.82 10.12
C ARG A 13 14.24 -6.50 10.87
N ASN A 14 14.33 -6.20 12.16
CA ASN A 14 13.17 -5.86 12.99
C ASN A 14 12.55 -4.50 12.59
N ALA A 15 13.37 -3.53 12.19
CA ALA A 15 12.91 -2.27 11.61
C ALA A 15 12.16 -2.51 10.28
N LYS A 16 12.71 -3.34 9.38
CA LYS A 16 12.04 -3.73 8.12
C LYS A 16 10.69 -4.39 8.37
N ALA A 17 10.61 -5.27 9.38
CA ALA A 17 9.35 -5.90 9.77
C ALA A 17 8.33 -4.88 10.29
N THR A 18 8.78 -3.83 10.97
CA THR A 18 7.93 -2.73 11.45
C THR A 18 7.40 -1.90 10.29
N LEU A 19 8.27 -1.51 9.34
CA LEU A 19 7.88 -0.85 8.09
C LEU A 19 6.85 -1.68 7.33
N THR A 20 7.09 -2.99 7.18
CA THR A 20 6.17 -3.91 6.49
C THR A 20 4.78 -3.94 7.14
N ARG A 21 4.73 -3.95 8.48
CA ARG A 21 3.45 -3.92 9.22
C ARG A 21 2.75 -2.58 9.04
N ALA A 22 3.47 -1.46 9.15
CA ALA A 22 2.91 -0.12 8.94
C ALA A 22 2.35 0.04 7.51
N GLY A 23 3.06 -0.46 6.48
CA GLY A 23 2.58 -0.43 5.10
C GLY A 23 1.30 -1.26 4.89
N LYS A 24 1.22 -2.44 5.52
CA LYS A 24 -0.03 -3.24 5.52
C LYS A 24 -1.19 -2.51 6.19
N THR A 25 -0.93 -1.82 7.30
CA THR A 25 -1.94 -1.00 7.97
C THR A 25 -2.43 0.12 7.06
N LEU A 26 -1.54 0.91 6.46
CA LEU A 26 -1.92 1.98 5.53
C LEU A 26 -2.74 1.43 4.35
N ARG A 27 -2.28 0.36 3.71
CA ARG A 27 -3.02 -0.27 2.59
C ARG A 27 -4.42 -0.70 3.00
N HIS A 28 -4.57 -1.26 4.21
CA HIS A 28 -5.88 -1.64 4.72
C HIS A 28 -6.77 -0.41 4.93
N THR A 29 -6.25 0.65 5.56
CA THR A 29 -6.95 1.93 5.77
C THR A 29 -7.41 2.56 4.45
N LEU A 30 -6.58 2.50 3.40
CA LEU A 30 -6.91 2.97 2.06
C LEU A 30 -7.99 2.09 1.39
N HIS A 31 -7.86 0.77 1.49
CA HIS A 31 -8.80 -0.18 0.88
C HIS A 31 -10.22 -0.02 1.46
N VAL A 32 -10.34 0.22 2.76
CA VAL A 32 -11.63 0.45 3.44
C VAL A 32 -12.07 1.91 3.43
N GLN A 33 -11.41 2.77 2.64
CA GLN A 33 -11.75 4.19 2.42
C GLN A 33 -12.00 4.96 3.73
N ARG A 34 -11.07 4.82 4.68
CA ARG A 34 -11.18 5.54 5.96
C ARG A 34 -11.01 7.05 5.75
N PRO A 35 -11.56 7.86 6.67
CA PRO A 35 -11.44 9.31 6.60
C PRO A 35 -9.98 9.78 6.55
N ALA A 36 -9.77 10.96 5.95
CA ALA A 36 -8.45 11.53 5.66
C ALA A 36 -7.53 11.59 6.90
N GLU A 37 -8.07 11.90 8.08
CA GLU A 37 -7.27 11.98 9.31
C GLU A 37 -6.67 10.63 9.73
N GLU A 38 -7.39 9.52 9.55
CA GLU A 38 -6.86 8.19 9.84
C GLU A 38 -5.81 7.76 8.82
N VAL A 39 -6.04 8.09 7.54
CA VAL A 39 -5.05 7.87 6.47
C VAL A 39 -3.77 8.64 6.79
N LYS A 40 -3.86 9.93 7.15
CA LYS A 40 -2.71 10.76 7.57
C LYS A 40 -1.96 10.11 8.73
N GLN A 41 -2.66 9.69 9.78
CA GLN A 41 -2.00 9.07 10.94
C GLN A 41 -1.28 7.78 10.57
N SER A 42 -1.87 6.94 9.71
CA SER A 42 -1.23 5.71 9.24
C SER A 42 -0.03 5.99 8.33
N LEU A 43 -0.08 7.06 7.53
CA LEU A 43 1.03 7.51 6.69
C LEU A 43 2.19 8.04 7.54
N THR A 44 1.93 8.83 8.59
CA THR A 44 2.97 9.29 9.52
C THR A 44 3.69 8.11 10.19
N LYS A 45 2.94 7.10 10.67
CA LYS A 45 3.54 5.89 11.25
C LYS A 45 4.41 5.11 10.26
N LEU A 46 4.05 5.12 8.97
CA LEU A 46 4.86 4.52 7.91
C LEU A 46 6.17 5.29 7.71
N GLN A 47 6.11 6.63 7.65
CA GLN A 47 7.27 7.51 7.52
C GLN A 47 8.26 7.31 8.68
N GLU A 48 7.77 7.35 9.92
CA GLU A 48 8.58 7.09 11.12
C GLU A 48 9.24 5.69 11.09
N ALA A 49 8.51 4.68 10.62
CA ALA A 49 9.05 3.32 10.49
C ALA A 49 10.14 3.22 9.41
N TYR A 50 10.02 3.99 8.33
CA TYR A 50 11.02 4.06 7.26
C TYR A 50 12.28 4.79 7.71
N GLU A 51 12.15 5.95 8.36
CA GLU A 51 13.27 6.69 8.96
C GLU A 51 14.05 5.81 9.93
N LYS A 52 13.34 5.07 10.80
CA LYS A 52 13.96 4.10 11.71
C LYS A 52 14.69 2.97 10.98
N LEU A 53 14.18 2.52 9.84
CA LEU A 53 14.86 1.53 9.01
C LEU A 53 16.16 2.10 8.44
N ILE A 54 16.14 3.33 7.92
CA ILE A 54 17.34 4.01 7.41
C ILE A 54 18.40 4.12 8.51
N THR A 55 18.04 4.62 9.69
CA THR A 55 18.99 4.73 10.81
C THR A 55 19.62 3.39 11.15
N LYS A 56 18.82 2.31 11.21
CA LYS A 56 19.32 0.96 11.51
C LYS A 56 20.16 0.37 10.38
N HIS A 57 19.92 0.78 9.14
CA HIS A 57 20.71 0.38 7.98
C HIS A 57 22.07 1.08 7.98
N GLU A 58 22.11 2.38 8.24
CA GLU A 58 23.37 3.14 8.40
C GLU A 58 24.23 2.62 9.55
N GLU A 59 23.62 2.22 10.67
CA GLU A 59 24.32 1.55 11.78
C GLU A 59 24.98 0.24 11.33
N LEU A 60 24.34 -0.52 10.44
CA LEU A 60 24.88 -1.77 9.91
C LEU A 60 26.00 -1.51 8.89
N THR A 61 25.78 -0.62 7.92
CA THR A 61 26.75 -0.39 6.83
C THR A 61 28.06 0.19 7.32
N LYS A 62 28.05 0.96 8.42
CA LYS A 62 29.27 1.41 9.12
C LYS A 62 30.17 0.27 9.63
N LEU A 63 29.62 -0.93 9.79
CA LEU A 63 30.35 -2.11 10.28
C LEU A 63 30.81 -3.04 9.15
N ILE A 64 30.45 -2.74 7.90
CA ILE A 64 30.81 -3.54 6.73
C ILE A 64 32.08 -2.95 6.12
N GLU A 65 33.14 -3.76 6.04
CA GLU A 65 34.43 -3.37 5.44
C GLU A 65 34.56 -3.82 3.98
N ASP A 66 33.73 -4.77 3.56
CA ASP A 66 33.74 -5.31 2.19
C ASP A 66 32.78 -4.54 1.29
N ASP A 67 33.32 -3.91 0.24
CA ASP A 67 32.55 -3.08 -0.69
C ASP A 67 31.43 -3.87 -1.39
N ALA A 68 31.67 -5.14 -1.72
CA ALA A 68 30.65 -5.95 -2.40
C ALA A 68 29.46 -6.29 -1.47
N GLU A 69 29.73 -6.59 -0.20
CA GLU A 69 28.69 -6.74 0.82
C GLU A 69 27.96 -5.41 1.05
N PHE A 70 28.65 -4.28 1.10
CA PHE A 70 28.04 -2.95 1.25
C PHE A 70 27.06 -2.65 0.11
N GLU A 71 27.47 -2.81 -1.15
CA GLU A 71 26.61 -2.57 -2.33
C GLU A 71 25.38 -3.49 -2.34
N THR A 72 25.54 -4.74 -1.92
CA THR A 72 24.41 -5.68 -1.78
C THR A 72 23.40 -5.16 -0.75
N GLU A 73 23.88 -4.61 0.36
CA GLU A 73 23.03 -4.06 1.40
C GLU A 73 22.36 -2.74 0.96
N GLU A 74 23.05 -1.87 0.23
CA GLU A 74 22.47 -0.65 -0.35
C GLU A 74 21.37 -0.96 -1.38
N ALA A 75 21.58 -1.94 -2.26
CA ALA A 75 20.56 -2.40 -3.19
C ALA A 75 19.29 -2.87 -2.46
N TRP A 76 19.46 -3.58 -1.34
CA TRP A 76 18.32 -4.00 -0.51
C TRP A 76 17.58 -2.82 0.13
N LEU A 77 18.28 -1.75 0.52
CA LEU A 77 17.63 -0.55 1.04
C LEU A 77 16.88 0.17 -0.08
N ALA A 78 17.43 0.22 -1.30
CA ALA A 78 16.77 0.79 -2.47
C ALA A 78 15.43 0.10 -2.79
N ASP A 79 15.37 -1.24 -2.73
CA ASP A 79 14.12 -1.99 -2.87
C ASP A 79 13.09 -1.61 -1.78
N CYS A 80 13.56 -1.39 -0.55
CA CYS A 80 12.70 -0.96 0.55
C CYS A 80 12.19 0.48 0.35
N GLN A 81 13.04 1.36 -0.22
CA GLN A 81 12.70 2.74 -0.54
C GLN A 81 11.62 2.80 -1.63
N GLU A 82 11.74 2.00 -2.68
CA GLU A 82 10.73 1.93 -3.75
C GLU A 82 9.36 1.54 -3.19
N ALA A 83 9.32 0.50 -2.34
CA ALA A 83 8.09 0.09 -1.68
C ALA A 83 7.50 1.21 -0.80
N PHE A 84 8.33 1.94 -0.06
CA PHE A 84 7.91 3.08 0.74
C PHE A 84 7.33 4.21 -0.12
N MET A 85 7.99 4.58 -1.22
CA MET A 85 7.51 5.63 -2.12
C MET A 85 6.15 5.28 -2.72
N ASN A 86 5.94 4.02 -3.11
CA ASN A 86 4.63 3.57 -3.61
C ASN A 86 3.52 3.76 -2.56
N PHE A 87 3.77 3.39 -1.31
CA PHE A 87 2.81 3.62 -0.22
C PHE A 87 2.57 5.12 0.03
N GLU A 88 3.59 5.97 -0.04
CA GLU A 88 3.42 7.40 0.12
C GLU A 88 2.55 8.01 -0.99
N ILE A 89 2.78 7.62 -2.25
CA ILE A 89 2.01 8.08 -3.39
C ILE A 89 0.54 7.67 -3.23
N GLU A 90 0.28 6.40 -2.89
CA GLU A 90 -1.07 5.88 -2.64
C GLU A 90 -1.76 6.66 -1.50
N GLY A 91 -1.05 6.90 -0.39
CA GLY A 91 -1.57 7.65 0.75
C GLY A 91 -1.91 9.09 0.40
N LYS A 92 -0.98 9.82 -0.24
CA LYS A 92 -1.15 11.22 -0.63
C LYS A 92 -2.28 11.38 -1.65
N LYS A 93 -2.36 10.51 -2.66
CA LYS A 93 -3.46 10.52 -3.65
C LYS A 93 -4.84 10.43 -2.99
N HIS A 94 -4.99 9.59 -1.96
CA HIS A 94 -6.26 9.48 -1.23
C HIS A 94 -6.58 10.75 -0.44
N LEU A 95 -5.56 11.42 0.12
CA LEU A 95 -5.75 12.68 0.84
C LEU A 95 -6.16 13.82 -0.10
N ASP A 96 -5.56 13.88 -1.28
CA ASP A 96 -5.91 14.87 -2.30
C ASP A 96 -7.35 14.66 -2.81
N GLU A 97 -7.76 13.41 -3.01
CA GLU A 97 -9.14 13.06 -3.40
C GLU A 97 -10.15 13.44 -2.31
N ALA A 98 -9.85 13.12 -1.05
CA ALA A 98 -10.70 13.51 0.08
C ALA A 98 -10.82 15.04 0.21
N ALA A 99 -9.76 15.79 -0.10
CA ALA A 99 -9.81 17.26 -0.08
C ALA A 99 -10.70 17.84 -1.18
N LYS A 100 -10.73 17.23 -2.37
CA LYS A 100 -11.61 17.64 -3.48
C LYS A 100 -13.08 17.44 -3.16
N GLN A 101 -13.44 16.30 -2.58
CA GLN A 101 -14.83 15.99 -2.21
C GLN A 101 -15.41 17.01 -1.21
N VAL A 102 -14.61 17.45 -0.23
CA VAL A 102 -15.02 18.50 0.72
C VAL A 102 -15.26 19.86 0.04
N SER A 103 -14.54 20.15 -1.05
CA SER A 103 -14.72 21.40 -1.80
C SER A 103 -15.97 21.42 -2.68
N GLU A 104 -16.41 20.26 -3.19
CA GLU A 104 -17.60 20.15 -4.05
C GLU A 104 -18.91 20.10 -3.25
N GLU A 105 -18.93 19.44 -2.08
CA GLU A 105 -20.12 19.39 -1.22
C GLU A 105 -20.54 20.76 -0.67
N ASN A 106 -19.63 21.73 -0.60
CA ASN A 106 -19.91 23.07 -0.08
C ASN A 106 -20.59 24.00 -1.11
N ILE A 107 -20.70 23.61 -2.39
CA ILE A 107 -21.32 24.45 -3.44
C ILE A 107 -22.84 24.22 -3.55
N THR A 108 -23.39 23.12 -3.02
CA THR A 108 -24.80 22.73 -3.29
C THR A 108 -25.78 23.05 -2.15
N ASN A 109 -25.34 23.66 -1.04
CA ASN A 109 -26.24 23.99 0.08
C ASN A 109 -26.36 25.50 0.38
N SER A 110 -26.55 26.29 -0.66
CA SER A 110 -27.16 27.63 -0.54
C SER A 110 -28.48 27.63 -1.29
N GLN A 111 -29.55 27.18 -0.62
CA GLN A 111 -30.93 27.40 -1.06
C GLN A 111 -31.42 28.74 -0.47
N PRO A 112 -31.50 29.84 -1.23
CA PRO A 112 -32.24 31.02 -0.81
C PRO A 112 -33.73 30.71 -0.93
N SER A 113 -34.38 30.59 0.23
CA SER A 113 -35.83 30.67 0.35
C SER A 113 -36.24 32.14 0.30
N ALA A 114 -36.92 32.58 -0.77
CA ALA A 114 -38.02 33.55 -0.73
C ALA A 114 -38.48 33.99 -2.14
N SER A 115 -39.74 33.69 -2.41
CA SER A 115 -40.78 34.48 -3.10
C SER A 115 -40.48 35.32 -4.34
N ALA A 116 -41.30 35.04 -5.34
CA ALA A 116 -41.55 35.80 -6.56
C ALA A 116 -41.79 37.31 -6.33
N SER A 117 -41.26 38.12 -7.25
CA SER A 117 -41.90 39.33 -7.78
C SER A 117 -41.30 39.65 -9.14
N ASP A 118 -42.21 39.73 -10.10
CA ASP A 118 -42.12 40.10 -11.50
C ASP A 118 -41.59 41.55 -11.72
N ALA A 119 -40.72 41.77 -12.72
CA ALA A 119 -40.67 42.99 -13.54
C ALA A 119 -39.51 42.95 -14.56
N HIS A 120 -39.87 43.13 -15.83
CA HIS A 120 -39.01 43.36 -16.99
C HIS A 120 -37.94 44.46 -16.81
N ASN A 121 -36.78 44.28 -17.44
CA ASN A 121 -36.20 45.33 -18.27
C ASN A 121 -35.29 44.75 -19.37
N GLU A 122 -35.64 45.05 -20.62
CA GLU A 122 -34.81 44.83 -21.80
C GLU A 122 -33.64 45.82 -21.79
N ASN A 123 -32.43 45.38 -22.12
CA ASN A 123 -31.65 46.10 -23.12
C ASN A 123 -30.52 45.28 -23.73
N ASN A 124 -30.20 45.70 -24.94
CA ASN A 124 -29.69 44.98 -26.09
C ASN A 124 -28.15 45.06 -26.23
N SER A 125 -27.66 44.42 -27.28
CA SER A 125 -26.33 44.57 -27.91
C SER A 125 -25.13 43.97 -27.15
N ASP A 126 -24.17 43.29 -27.78
CA ASP A 126 -23.92 42.88 -29.15
C ASP A 126 -22.53 42.19 -29.12
N GLN A 127 -22.22 41.37 -30.14
CA GLN A 127 -20.83 41.06 -30.59
C GLN A 127 -20.02 40.11 -29.67
N ASN A 128 -19.23 39.13 -30.12
CA ASN A 128 -18.84 38.68 -31.45
C ASN A 128 -18.05 37.35 -31.32
N GLU A 129 -18.30 36.47 -32.28
CA GLU A 129 -17.43 35.45 -32.90
C GLU A 129 -16.78 34.26 -32.17
N ASN A 130 -17.10 33.11 -32.80
CA ASN A 130 -16.51 31.79 -32.72
C ASN A 130 -15.07 31.73 -33.23
N ASN A 131 -14.30 30.74 -32.76
CA ASN A 131 -13.61 29.69 -33.56
C ASN A 131 -12.53 29.05 -32.66
N ASN A 132 -12.77 27.88 -32.08
CA ASN A 132 -12.53 26.56 -32.67
C ASN A 132 -11.11 26.41 -33.27
N LEU A 133 -10.19 25.90 -32.46
CA LEU A 133 -8.97 25.24 -32.93
C LEU A 133 -9.02 23.77 -32.51
N ASN A 134 -9.58 23.01 -33.45
CA ASN A 134 -9.26 21.63 -33.78
C ASN A 134 -7.75 21.33 -33.63
N LEU A 135 -7.40 20.34 -32.82
CA LEU A 135 -6.14 19.60 -32.96
C LEU A 135 -6.41 18.10 -32.82
N GLU A 136 -6.99 17.56 -33.87
CA GLU A 136 -7.00 16.14 -34.18
C GLU A 136 -5.66 15.77 -34.82
N GLN A 137 -4.80 15.00 -34.13
CA GLN A 137 -3.92 14.07 -34.85
C GLN A 137 -3.39 12.90 -33.99
N VAL A 138 -4.08 11.76 -34.15
CA VAL A 138 -3.51 10.44 -34.50
C VAL A 138 -2.74 9.66 -33.41
N LEU A 139 -3.45 8.70 -32.81
CA LEU A 139 -2.92 7.40 -32.37
C LEU A 139 -2.26 6.67 -33.55
N PRO A 140 -1.24 5.83 -33.28
CA PRO A 140 -1.36 4.48 -33.79
C PRO A 140 -1.25 3.45 -32.67
N ASP A 141 -2.34 2.70 -32.60
CA ASP A 141 -2.42 1.28 -32.29
C ASP A 141 -1.16 0.53 -32.74
N ASN A 142 -0.56 -0.26 -31.85
CA ASN A 142 0.06 -1.50 -32.30
C ASN A 142 -0.03 -2.57 -31.22
N ALA A 143 -0.87 -3.54 -31.55
CA ALA A 143 -1.25 -4.71 -30.80
C ALA A 143 -0.08 -5.58 -30.36
N LEU A 144 -0.29 -6.20 -29.21
CA LEU A 144 0.35 -7.44 -28.77
C LEU A 144 0.22 -8.52 -29.86
N PRO A 145 1.27 -9.29 -30.14
CA PRO A 145 1.11 -10.68 -30.53
C PRO A 145 1.15 -11.55 -29.28
N VAL A 146 -0.04 -12.00 -28.85
CA VAL A 146 -0.20 -13.29 -28.19
C VAL A 146 0.37 -14.35 -29.13
N SER A 147 1.30 -15.16 -28.64
CA SER A 147 1.55 -16.49 -29.17
C SER A 147 1.69 -17.42 -27.98
N ASN A 148 0.60 -18.16 -27.75
CA ASN A 148 0.63 -19.43 -27.06
C ASN A 148 1.51 -20.38 -27.88
N ASP A 149 2.56 -20.92 -27.28
CA ASP A 149 3.01 -22.24 -27.65
C ASP A 149 3.07 -23.09 -26.38
N VAL A 150 2.08 -23.98 -26.29
CA VAL A 150 2.08 -25.13 -25.41
C VAL A 150 2.61 -26.29 -26.23
N SER A 151 3.74 -26.85 -25.84
CA SER A 151 4.13 -28.21 -26.20
C SER A 151 5.12 -28.77 -25.18
N THR A 152 4.54 -29.42 -24.17
CA THR A 152 4.79 -30.81 -23.78
C THR A 152 5.96 -31.50 -24.50
N GLY A 153 6.98 -31.93 -23.73
CA GLY A 153 8.07 -32.74 -24.26
C GLY A 153 9.05 -33.22 -23.20
N SER A 154 8.69 -34.30 -22.52
CA SER A 154 9.43 -35.02 -21.48
C SER A 154 10.81 -35.55 -21.92
N GLN A 155 11.78 -35.54 -21.01
CA GLN A 155 12.76 -36.62 -20.73
C GLN A 155 13.52 -36.24 -19.45
N ALA A 156 13.22 -36.80 -18.27
CA ALA A 156 13.53 -38.16 -17.80
C ALA A 156 15.04 -38.45 -17.70
N VAL A 157 15.63 -38.20 -16.52
CA VAL A 157 16.69 -39.04 -15.96
C VAL A 157 16.29 -39.39 -14.53
N ALA A 158 16.02 -40.67 -14.33
CA ALA A 158 15.63 -41.28 -13.07
C ALA A 158 16.86 -41.91 -12.41
N THR A 159 16.97 -41.73 -11.09
CA THR A 159 17.46 -42.68 -10.08
C THR A 159 17.34 -41.93 -8.75
N GLY A 160 16.58 -42.29 -7.72
CA GLY A 160 15.73 -43.42 -7.35
C GLY A 160 15.47 -43.25 -5.84
N GLY A 161 14.30 -43.67 -5.34
CA GLY A 161 14.07 -43.80 -3.89
C GLY A 161 12.72 -43.28 -3.37
N GLU A 162 11.72 -44.17 -3.43
CA GLU A 162 10.63 -44.39 -2.45
C GLU A 162 9.63 -43.28 -2.07
N VAL A 163 8.35 -43.61 -2.34
CA VAL A 163 7.12 -42.92 -1.92
C VAL A 163 6.72 -43.43 -0.53
N PRO A 164 6.18 -42.56 0.34
CA PRO A 164 4.79 -42.76 0.73
C PRO A 164 3.96 -41.48 0.57
N THR A 165 2.80 -41.68 -0.04
CA THR A 165 1.54 -40.95 0.12
C THR A 165 1.37 -40.51 1.58
N GLU A 166 0.84 -39.32 1.85
CA GLU A 166 -0.29 -39.04 2.77
C GLU A 166 -0.51 -37.51 2.88
N ASN A 167 -1.78 -37.15 3.02
CA ASN A 167 -2.34 -35.81 2.99
C ASN A 167 -1.64 -34.84 3.96
N SER A 168 -1.29 -33.63 3.48
CA SER A 168 -0.94 -32.50 4.37
C SER A 168 -2.18 -32.01 5.12
N THR A 169 -2.56 -32.79 6.13
CA THR A 169 -3.50 -32.41 7.18
C THR A 169 -2.76 -31.48 8.13
N CYS A 170 -3.27 -30.27 8.27
CA CYS A 170 -2.77 -29.24 9.17
C CYS A 170 -2.70 -29.77 10.61
N GLY A 171 -1.49 -29.97 11.13
CA GLY A 171 -1.22 -30.57 12.44
C GLY A 171 -1.45 -29.64 13.63
N PHE A 172 -2.45 -28.75 13.61
CA PHE A 172 -2.85 -28.03 14.81
C PHE A 172 -3.62 -28.99 15.73
N ARG A 173 -2.92 -29.56 16.71
CA ARG A 173 -3.57 -30.21 17.85
C ARG A 173 -4.15 -29.11 18.72
N MET A 174 -5.42 -28.80 18.51
CA MET A 174 -6.20 -27.96 19.42
C MET A 174 -6.42 -28.73 20.72
N GLU A 175 -5.56 -28.51 21.70
CA GLU A 175 -5.82 -28.92 23.08
C GLU A 175 -7.02 -28.12 23.60
N LYS A 176 -8.03 -28.83 24.12
CA LYS A 176 -9.24 -28.18 24.65
C LYS A 176 -8.87 -27.35 25.89
N PRO A 177 -9.24 -26.06 25.95
CA PRO A 177 -9.07 -25.27 27.16
C PRO A 177 -9.82 -25.93 28.33
N LYS A 178 -9.09 -26.25 29.41
CA LYS A 178 -9.69 -26.76 30.64
C LYS A 178 -10.32 -25.60 31.40
N LEU A 179 -11.65 -25.55 31.47
CA LEU A 179 -12.36 -24.52 32.23
C LEU A 179 -12.20 -24.77 33.74
N PRO A 180 -11.98 -23.72 34.55
CA PRO A 180 -12.01 -23.82 36.01
C PRO A 180 -13.40 -24.24 36.48
N ASN A 181 -13.46 -25.25 37.37
CA ASN A 181 -14.72 -25.71 37.94
C ASN A 181 -15.16 -24.74 39.05
N ILE A 182 -16.07 -23.82 38.74
CA ILE A 182 -16.67 -22.90 39.71
C ILE A 182 -17.80 -23.60 40.47
N SER A 183 -17.45 -24.32 41.54
CA SER A 183 -18.42 -24.80 42.53
C SER A 183 -18.79 -23.66 43.49
N GLY A 184 -19.64 -22.74 43.04
CA GLY A 184 -20.21 -21.68 43.88
C GLY A 184 -21.69 -21.96 44.15
N ASP A 185 -22.01 -22.30 45.41
CA ASP A 185 -23.38 -22.38 45.94
C ASP A 185 -23.95 -20.95 45.96
N ALA A 186 -24.74 -20.59 44.95
CA ALA A 186 -25.43 -19.31 44.87
C ALA A 186 -26.62 -19.32 45.84
N ARG A 187 -26.34 -19.07 47.12
CA ARG A 187 -27.40 -18.78 48.10
C ARG A 187 -27.87 -17.34 47.89
N TYR A 188 -29.06 -17.22 47.35
CA TYR A 188 -29.89 -16.00 47.38
C TYR A 188 -30.48 -15.79 48.77
#